data_AF-A0A2S7Q4R3-F1
#
_entry.id   AF-A0A2S7Q4R3-F1
#
_cell.length_a   1.000
_cell.length_b   1.000
_cell.length_c   1.000
_cell.angle_alpha   90.00
_cell.angle_beta   90.00
_cell.angle_gamma   90.00
#
_symmetry.space_group_name_H-M   'P 1'
#
loop_
_entity.id
_entity.type
_entity.pdbx_description
1 polymer ?
#
loop_
_entity_poly.entity_id
_entity_poly.type
_entity_poly.pdbx_seq_one_letter_code
_entity_poly.pdbx_strand_id
1 'polypeptide(L)'
;MATSYQPNHYPRRSSVVSEKYDAAPRRKSTRRETSQRSSDGTVSTMMSIASSTGKESAATNVTEGPAYSKKIVVVGDGGCGKTCLLISYSQGYFPEKYVPTVFENYITYPTHQGTGKTLELALWDTAGQEEYDRLRPLSYPETDLLFVCFAIDCPNSLENVMDKWYPEVLHFCPYTPLILVGLKSDLRTKRTCIDLLKTQGLTPVTQEQGMAVARKMGARYMECSSKEMTGVEEIFTEAINTVVVNDKSNQRHQSPPPGTSGSGTGSSVMVSKKKKRSCRFL
;
A
#
# COMPACT_ATOMS: atom_id res chain seq x y z
N MET A 1 59.47 -57.15 -11.31
CA MET A 1 59.65 -57.98 -10.10
C MET A 1 58.99 -57.23 -8.96
N ALA A 2 57.68 -57.30 -8.66
CA ALA A 2 56.75 -58.42 -8.44
C ALA A 2 57.00 -59.21 -7.14
N THR A 3 56.26 -58.84 -6.08
CA THR A 3 55.78 -59.68 -4.95
C THR A 3 54.53 -58.97 -4.38
N SER A 4 53.30 -59.35 -4.75
CA SER A 4 52.41 -60.39 -4.16
C SER A 4 51.92 -60.05 -2.73
N TYR A 5 50.67 -59.58 -2.55
CA TYR A 5 49.41 -60.33 -2.30
C TYR A 5 49.18 -60.78 -0.82
N GLN A 6 48.32 -60.00 -0.11
CA GLN A 6 47.15 -60.29 0.78
C GLN A 6 46.87 -61.70 1.39
N PRO A 7 45.85 -61.92 2.28
CA PRO A 7 45.05 -61.08 3.22
C PRO A 7 44.75 -61.79 4.58
N ASN A 8 43.94 -61.16 5.48
CA ASN A 8 42.98 -61.74 6.48
C ASN A 8 42.89 -60.83 7.74
N HIS A 9 41.80 -60.62 8.48
CA HIS A 9 40.43 -61.14 8.54
C HIS A 9 39.57 -60.13 9.34
N TYR A 10 38.30 -59.94 8.95
CA TYR A 10 37.25 -59.29 9.76
C TYR A 10 36.79 -60.18 10.92
N PRO A 11 36.04 -59.62 11.91
CA PRO A 11 34.67 -60.11 12.05
C PRO A 11 33.57 -59.03 12.08
N ARG A 12 32.37 -59.54 11.78
CA ARG A 12 31.09 -58.90 11.46
C ARG A 12 30.30 -58.37 12.67
N ARG A 13 29.48 -57.34 12.42
CA ARG A 13 28.04 -57.24 12.77
C ARG A 13 27.44 -56.08 11.96
N SER A 14 26.77 -56.26 10.82
CA SER A 14 25.41 -56.77 10.54
C SER A 14 24.26 -55.97 11.18
N SER A 15 23.69 -55.05 10.40
CA SER A 15 22.23 -54.94 10.21
C SER A 15 21.92 -54.09 8.97
N VAL A 16 21.52 -54.76 7.90
CA VAL A 16 20.86 -54.22 6.71
C VAL A 16 19.37 -54.49 6.89
N VAL A 17 18.50 -53.48 6.75
CA VAL A 17 17.10 -53.61 6.28
C VAL A 17 16.73 -52.26 5.63
N SER A 18 16.84 -52.14 4.30
CA SER A 18 15.78 -52.26 3.28
C SER A 18 14.85 -51.04 3.18
N GLU A 19 15.01 -50.32 2.07
CA GLU A 19 13.98 -49.48 1.46
C GLU A 19 12.70 -50.29 1.21
N LYS A 20 11.54 -49.65 1.42
CA LYS A 20 10.29 -49.97 0.74
C LYS A 20 9.54 -48.66 0.44
N TYR A 21 9.39 -48.41 -0.85
CA TYR A 21 8.32 -47.58 -1.41
C TYR A 21 6.99 -48.27 -1.13
N ASP A 22 5.99 -47.53 -0.66
CA ASP A 22 4.60 -47.99 -0.70
C ASP A 22 3.64 -46.88 -1.11
N ALA A 23 2.66 -47.30 -1.89
CA ALA A 23 1.79 -46.52 -2.76
C ALA A 23 0.55 -45.94 -2.06
N ALA A 24 -0.07 -44.98 -2.73
CA ALA A 24 -1.37 -44.40 -2.38
C ALA A 24 -2.52 -45.43 -2.36
N PRO A 25 -3.60 -45.21 -1.57
CA PRO A 25 -4.87 -45.88 -1.79
C PRO A 25 -5.93 -44.95 -2.44
N ARG A 26 -6.52 -45.45 -3.53
CA ARG A 26 -7.74 -44.96 -4.18
C ARG A 26 -9.02 -45.42 -3.44
N ARG A 27 -9.99 -44.51 -3.37
CA ARG A 27 -11.46 -44.59 -3.14
C ARG A 27 -12.19 -45.96 -3.03
N LYS A 28 -13.14 -46.02 -2.07
CA LYS A 28 -14.55 -46.50 -2.22
C LYS A 28 -15.44 -45.66 -1.27
N SER A 29 -16.37 -44.82 -1.73
CA SER A 29 -17.76 -45.06 -2.18
C SER A 29 -18.71 -45.58 -1.08
N THR A 30 -19.43 -44.67 -0.42
CA THR A 30 -20.77 -44.90 0.12
C THR A 30 -21.67 -43.70 -0.21
N ARG A 31 -22.97 -43.98 -0.29
CA ARG A 31 -23.99 -43.36 -1.16
C ARG A 31 -24.88 -42.38 -0.39
N ARG A 32 -25.18 -41.26 -1.06
CA ARG A 32 -26.31 -40.31 -0.97
C ARG A 32 -27.31 -40.46 0.18
N GLU A 33 -27.56 -39.33 0.85
CA GLU A 33 -28.91 -38.82 1.11
C GLU A 33 -29.01 -37.33 0.75
N THR A 34 -30.12 -36.99 0.12
CA THR A 34 -30.50 -35.70 -0.47
C THR A 34 -31.18 -34.81 0.56
N SER A 35 -30.85 -33.52 0.60
CA SER A 35 -31.77 -32.50 1.12
C SER A 35 -31.56 -31.18 0.39
N GLN A 36 -32.68 -30.47 0.25
CA GLN A 36 -33.03 -29.61 -0.87
C GLN A 36 -32.46 -28.20 -0.77
N ARG A 37 -32.36 -27.64 -1.97
CA ARG A 37 -32.04 -26.27 -2.33
C ARG A 37 -33.25 -25.37 -2.02
N SER A 38 -33.02 -24.27 -1.31
CA SER A 38 -33.95 -23.15 -1.25
C SER A 38 -33.19 -21.85 -1.48
N SER A 39 -33.56 -21.17 -2.55
CA SER A 39 -33.11 -19.86 -2.96
C SER A 39 -34.27 -18.89 -2.75
N ASP A 40 -34.05 -17.82 -1.99
CA ASP A 40 -34.86 -16.59 -1.95
C ASP A 40 -33.86 -15.51 -1.51
N GLY A 41 -33.63 -14.40 -2.21
CA GLY A 41 -34.58 -13.55 -2.90
C GLY A 41 -34.48 -12.18 -2.22
N THR A 42 -33.83 -11.22 -2.89
CA THR A 42 -33.72 -9.83 -2.44
C THR A 42 -35.11 -9.21 -2.28
N VAL A 43 -35.42 -8.63 -1.13
CA VAL A 43 -36.49 -7.62 -1.01
C VAL A 43 -35.98 -6.44 -0.19
N SER A 44 -35.90 -5.31 -0.91
CA SER A 44 -35.77 -3.96 -0.42
C SER A 44 -37.00 -3.57 0.41
N THR A 45 -36.82 -3.20 1.67
CA THR A 45 -37.87 -2.53 2.44
C THR A 45 -37.52 -1.05 2.54
N MET A 46 -38.12 -0.26 1.65
CA MET A 46 -38.30 1.17 1.86
C MET A 46 -39.08 1.36 3.17
N MET A 47 -38.53 2.10 4.12
CA MET A 47 -39.30 2.53 5.29
C MET A 47 -40.22 3.67 4.87
N SER A 48 -41.52 3.37 4.89
CA SER A 48 -42.61 4.33 4.79
C SER A 48 -42.58 5.30 5.98
N ILE A 49 -42.70 6.59 5.70
CA ILE A 49 -42.88 7.65 6.68
C ILE A 49 -44.29 7.50 7.27
N ALA A 50 -44.37 7.02 8.51
CA ALA A 50 -45.58 7.13 9.32
C ALA A 50 -45.45 8.35 10.23
N SER A 51 -46.23 9.38 9.93
CA SER A 51 -46.48 10.53 10.78
C SER A 51 -47.07 10.08 12.12
N SER A 52 -46.31 10.22 13.21
CA SER A 52 -46.88 10.20 14.56
C SER A 52 -46.43 11.44 15.33
N THR A 53 -47.44 12.06 15.91
CA THR A 53 -47.43 13.31 16.67
C THR A 53 -46.68 13.16 17.99
N GLY A 54 -45.83 14.15 18.28
CA GLY A 54 -45.54 14.62 19.64
C GLY A 54 -44.66 13.72 20.51
N LYS A 55 -43.35 13.93 20.44
CA LYS A 55 -42.41 13.89 21.57
C LYS A 55 -41.17 14.69 21.16
N GLU A 56 -40.78 15.63 22.02
CA GLU A 56 -39.57 16.46 21.86
C GLU A 56 -38.38 15.56 21.57
N SER A 57 -37.89 15.62 20.33
CA SER A 57 -36.70 14.90 19.93
C SER A 57 -35.51 15.60 20.57
N ALA A 58 -34.90 14.94 21.55
CA ALA A 58 -33.53 15.24 21.93
C ALA A 58 -32.71 15.35 20.65
N ALA A 59 -32.05 16.49 20.44
CA ALA A 59 -31.28 16.79 19.25
C ALA A 59 -30.41 15.58 18.88
N THR A 60 -30.80 14.86 17.83
CA THR A 60 -29.86 13.99 17.15
C THR A 60 -28.82 14.93 16.60
N ASN A 61 -27.67 15.03 17.27
CA ASN A 61 -26.48 15.59 16.67
C ASN A 61 -26.27 14.81 15.38
N VAL A 62 -26.68 15.41 14.26
CA VAL A 62 -26.33 14.92 12.94
C VAL A 62 -24.83 15.03 12.91
N THR A 63 -24.14 13.92 13.16
CA THR A 63 -22.69 13.86 13.01
C THR A 63 -22.42 14.18 11.56
N GLU A 64 -21.96 15.40 11.29
CA GLU A 64 -21.60 15.83 9.95
C GLU A 64 -20.60 14.80 9.40
N GLY A 65 -20.90 14.22 8.24
CA GLY A 65 -20.04 13.21 7.63
C GLY A 65 -18.62 13.76 7.41
N PRO A 66 -17.61 12.88 7.25
CA PRO A 66 -16.24 13.31 7.01
C PRO A 66 -16.19 14.27 5.83
N ALA A 67 -15.50 15.40 6.00
CA ALA A 67 -15.51 16.48 5.02
C ALA A 67 -14.70 16.14 3.76
N TYR A 68 -13.82 15.15 3.86
CA TYR A 68 -13.09 14.56 2.75
C TYR A 68 -13.04 13.06 2.95
N SER A 69 -13.17 12.29 1.86
CA SER A 69 -12.78 10.87 1.82
C SER A 69 -11.58 10.77 0.87
N LYS A 70 -10.49 10.18 1.37
CA LYS A 70 -9.20 10.12 0.68
C LYS A 70 -8.59 8.74 0.74
N LYS A 71 -7.99 8.32 -0.37
CA LYS A 71 -7.37 7.01 -0.53
C LYS A 71 -5.86 7.11 -0.71
N ILE A 72 -5.11 6.41 0.14
CA ILE A 72 -3.66 6.22 0.02
C ILE A 72 -3.37 4.76 -0.29
N VAL A 73 -2.59 4.50 -1.34
CA VAL A 73 -2.08 3.16 -1.67
C VAL A 73 -0.59 3.08 -1.35
N VAL A 74 -0.18 1.99 -0.70
CA VAL A 74 1.22 1.77 -0.28
C VAL A 74 1.81 0.61 -1.06
N VAL A 75 2.92 0.87 -1.76
CA VAL A 75 3.67 -0.11 -2.59
C VAL A 75 5.15 -0.13 -2.21
N GLY A 76 5.87 -1.16 -2.64
CA GLY A 76 7.26 -1.39 -2.28
C GLY A 76 7.54 -2.86 -2.03
N ASP A 77 8.83 -3.23 -1.90
CA ASP A 77 9.27 -4.62 -1.79
C ASP A 77 8.57 -5.42 -0.68
N GLY A 78 8.52 -6.74 -0.87
CA GLY A 78 8.13 -7.67 0.19
C GLY A 78 9.01 -7.49 1.43
N GLY A 79 8.41 -7.38 2.61
CA GLY A 79 9.15 -7.27 3.88
C GLY A 79 9.83 -5.92 4.13
N CYS A 80 9.62 -4.89 3.30
CA CYS A 80 10.21 -3.57 3.54
C CYS A 80 9.58 -2.81 4.74
N GLY A 81 8.38 -3.19 5.18
CA GLY A 81 7.72 -2.65 6.38
C GLY A 81 6.40 -1.90 6.15
N LYS A 82 5.80 -1.98 4.96
CA LYS A 82 4.52 -1.30 4.60
C LYS A 82 3.41 -1.53 5.62
N THR A 83 3.13 -2.80 5.90
CA THR A 83 2.11 -3.23 6.88
C THR A 83 2.41 -2.71 8.28
N CYS A 84 3.68 -2.71 8.69
CA CYS A 84 4.10 -2.16 9.98
C CYS A 84 3.84 -0.65 10.04
N LEU A 85 4.14 0.10 8.99
CA LEU A 85 3.81 1.54 8.91
C LEU A 85 2.30 1.77 9.06
N LEU A 86 1.48 1.04 8.31
CA LEU A 86 0.03 1.21 8.31
C LEU A 86 -0.61 0.83 9.65
N ILE A 87 -0.18 -0.28 10.25
CA ILE A 87 -0.67 -0.73 11.56
C ILE A 87 -0.20 0.22 12.66
N SER A 88 1.08 0.63 12.66
CA SER A 88 1.59 1.57 13.65
C SER A 88 0.83 2.89 13.65
N TYR A 89 0.48 3.41 12.48
CA TYR A 89 -0.33 4.62 12.36
C TYR A 89 -1.80 4.40 12.74
N SER A 90 -2.45 3.36 12.20
CA SER A 90 -3.89 3.18 12.39
C SER A 90 -4.28 2.63 13.76
N GLN A 91 -3.40 1.84 14.40
CA GLN A 91 -3.70 1.12 15.64
C GLN A 91 -2.80 1.54 16.81
N GLY A 92 -1.77 2.36 16.58
CA GLY A 92 -0.91 2.90 17.63
C GLY A 92 0.07 1.90 18.26
N TYR A 93 0.29 0.73 17.64
CA TYR A 93 1.28 -0.25 18.11
C TYR A 93 2.05 -0.90 16.95
N PHE A 94 3.25 -1.40 17.23
CA PHE A 94 4.06 -2.12 16.25
C PHE A 94 3.74 -3.63 16.27
N PRO A 95 3.39 -4.26 15.13
CA PRO A 95 3.09 -5.69 15.09
C PRO A 95 4.37 -6.54 15.22
N GLU A 96 4.45 -7.39 16.25
CA GLU A 96 5.62 -8.24 16.48
C GLU A 96 5.70 -9.48 15.57
N LYS A 97 4.56 -9.94 15.06
CA LYS A 97 4.49 -11.13 14.20
C LYS A 97 4.44 -10.70 12.74
N TYR A 98 5.35 -11.25 11.93
CA TYR A 98 5.32 -11.05 10.49
C TYR A 98 4.32 -12.01 9.84
N VAL A 99 3.33 -11.43 9.16
CA VAL A 99 2.42 -12.11 8.27
C VAL A 99 2.50 -11.41 6.91
N PRO A 100 2.89 -12.10 5.82
CA PRO A 100 2.89 -11.50 4.49
C PRO A 100 1.50 -11.02 4.07
N THR A 101 1.38 -9.74 3.72
CA THR A 101 0.13 -9.18 3.19
C THR A 101 -0.13 -9.65 1.76
N VAL A 102 -1.39 -10.01 1.50
CA VAL A 102 -1.93 -10.11 0.14
C VAL A 102 -2.55 -8.78 -0.26
N PHE A 103 -3.56 -8.36 0.51
CA PHE A 103 -4.25 -7.09 0.37
C PHE A 103 -5.03 -6.80 1.66
N GLU A 104 -4.92 -5.60 2.21
CA GLU A 104 -5.67 -5.15 3.38
C GLU A 104 -6.11 -3.69 3.21
N ASN A 105 -7.23 -3.32 3.83
CA ASN A 105 -7.72 -1.94 3.88
C ASN A 105 -7.93 -1.51 5.34
N TYR A 106 -7.27 -0.43 5.73
CA TYR A 106 -7.45 0.22 7.03
C TYR A 106 -8.12 1.58 6.84
N ILE A 107 -9.15 1.86 7.63
CA ILE A 107 -9.84 3.16 7.60
C ILE A 107 -9.50 3.91 8.90
N THR A 108 -9.01 5.15 8.76
CA THR A 108 -8.77 6.04 9.90
C THR A 108 -9.52 7.36 9.72
N TYR A 109 -9.75 8.08 10.83
CA TYR A 109 -10.48 9.35 10.83
C TYR A 109 -9.67 10.53 11.37
N PRO A 110 -8.55 10.90 10.73
CA PRO A 110 -7.70 11.98 11.21
C PRO A 110 -8.36 13.35 11.02
N THR A 111 -8.09 14.27 11.95
CA THR A 111 -8.48 15.68 11.81
C THR A 111 -7.37 16.46 11.10
N HIS A 112 -7.70 17.10 9.98
CA HIS A 112 -6.73 17.96 9.30
C HIS A 112 -6.51 19.27 10.08
N GLN A 113 -5.29 19.45 10.58
CA GLN A 113 -4.92 20.57 11.46
C GLN A 113 -5.20 21.95 10.82
N GLY A 114 -4.99 22.10 9.51
CA GLY A 114 -5.17 23.38 8.83
C GLY A 114 -6.63 23.79 8.60
N THR A 115 -7.59 22.86 8.63
CA THR A 115 -9.03 23.16 8.43
C THR A 115 -9.91 22.79 9.60
N GLY A 116 -9.41 22.05 10.58
CA GLY A 116 -10.19 21.50 11.70
C GLY A 116 -11.26 20.48 11.27
N LYS A 117 -11.18 19.97 10.04
CA LYS A 117 -12.19 19.05 9.49
C LYS A 117 -11.69 17.60 9.56
N THR A 118 -12.59 16.68 9.85
CA THR A 118 -12.33 15.24 9.85
C THR A 118 -12.23 14.71 8.42
N LEU A 119 -11.24 13.86 8.17
CA LEU A 119 -11.10 13.07 6.95
C LEU A 119 -11.47 11.62 7.22
N GLU A 120 -12.05 10.96 6.25
CA GLU A 120 -11.99 9.50 6.13
C GLU A 120 -10.76 9.17 5.27
N LEU A 121 -9.81 8.43 5.85
CA LEU A 121 -8.58 8.05 5.18
C LEU A 121 -8.54 6.53 5.00
N ALA A 122 -8.71 6.08 3.76
CA ALA A 122 -8.60 4.68 3.39
C ALA A 122 -7.15 4.34 3.01
N LEU A 123 -6.53 3.45 3.76
CA LEU A 123 -5.14 3.00 3.61
C LEU A 123 -5.13 1.61 3.00
N TRP A 124 -4.61 1.50 1.78
CA TRP A 124 -4.56 0.26 1.01
C TRP A 124 -3.16 -0.35 1.13
N ASP A 125 -3.05 -1.43 1.92
CA ASP A 125 -1.83 -2.23 2.02
C ASP A 125 -1.78 -3.23 0.87
N THR A 126 -0.63 -3.33 0.20
CA THR A 126 -0.47 -4.19 -0.97
C THR A 126 0.68 -5.17 -0.80
N ALA A 127 0.55 -6.36 -1.40
CA ALA A 127 1.64 -7.33 -1.50
C ALA A 127 2.83 -6.74 -2.26
N GLY A 128 4.04 -6.92 -1.71
CA GLY A 128 5.29 -6.48 -2.33
C GLY A 128 5.98 -7.56 -3.15
N GLN A 129 5.43 -8.76 -3.19
CA GLN A 129 5.99 -9.90 -3.90
C GLN A 129 5.50 -9.95 -5.34
N GLU A 130 6.34 -10.48 -6.23
CA GLU A 130 6.11 -10.44 -7.68
C GLU A 130 4.94 -11.33 -8.11
N GLU A 131 4.61 -12.36 -7.32
CA GLU A 131 3.47 -13.23 -7.55
C GLU A 131 2.14 -12.46 -7.57
N TYR A 132 2.11 -11.27 -6.97
CA TYR A 132 0.95 -10.38 -6.92
C TYR A 132 1.00 -9.22 -7.90
N ASP A 133 1.98 -9.15 -8.82
CA ASP A 133 2.13 -8.05 -9.79
C ASP A 133 0.90 -7.85 -10.68
N ARG A 134 0.12 -8.90 -10.93
CA ARG A 134 -1.14 -8.81 -11.69
C ARG A 134 -2.35 -8.39 -10.86
N LEU A 135 -2.28 -8.56 -9.54
CA LEU A 135 -3.37 -8.25 -8.62
C LEU A 135 -3.25 -6.84 -8.05
N ARG A 136 -2.02 -6.39 -7.77
CA ARG A 136 -1.73 -5.06 -7.22
C ARG A 136 -2.35 -3.90 -8.02
N PRO A 137 -2.41 -3.95 -9.37
CA PRO A 137 -3.04 -2.88 -10.14
C PRO A 137 -4.52 -2.64 -9.85
N LEU A 138 -5.23 -3.63 -9.29
CA LEU A 138 -6.62 -3.50 -8.88
C LEU A 138 -6.79 -2.52 -7.70
N SER A 139 -5.71 -2.23 -6.97
CA SER A 139 -5.71 -1.27 -5.86
C SER A 139 -5.57 0.19 -6.31
N TYR A 140 -5.08 0.47 -7.53
CA TYR A 140 -4.75 1.82 -8.00
C TYR A 140 -5.92 2.74 -8.40
N PRO A 141 -7.09 2.26 -8.85
CA PRO A 141 -8.21 3.14 -9.19
C PRO A 141 -8.56 4.10 -8.05
N GLU A 142 -8.80 5.37 -8.40
CA GLU A 142 -9.24 6.43 -7.47
C GLU A 142 -8.25 6.72 -6.34
N THR A 143 -6.95 6.45 -6.54
CA THR A 143 -5.92 6.78 -5.56
C THR A 143 -5.61 8.27 -5.53
N ASP A 144 -5.75 8.90 -4.36
CA ASP A 144 -5.43 10.31 -4.14
C ASP A 144 -3.94 10.55 -3.90
N LEU A 145 -3.23 9.58 -3.29
CA LEU A 145 -1.78 9.65 -3.04
C LEU A 145 -1.16 8.26 -2.95
N LEU A 146 0.09 8.14 -3.39
CA LEU A 146 0.88 6.92 -3.32
C LEU A 146 2.03 7.03 -2.33
N PHE A 147 2.22 6.01 -1.50
CA PHE A 147 3.49 5.77 -0.82
C PHE A 147 4.28 4.74 -1.61
N VAL A 148 5.49 5.11 -2.01
CA VAL A 148 6.48 4.18 -2.56
C VAL A 148 7.51 3.95 -1.47
N CYS A 149 7.58 2.72 -0.95
CA CYS A 149 8.36 2.38 0.22
C CYS A 149 9.58 1.54 -0.13
N PHE A 150 10.67 1.76 0.60
CA PHE A 150 11.82 0.88 0.65
C PHE A 150 12.30 0.74 2.10
N ALA A 151 13.20 -0.19 2.38
CA ALA A 151 13.76 -0.36 3.72
C ALA A 151 15.21 0.10 3.79
N ILE A 152 15.54 0.85 4.84
CA ILE A 152 16.88 1.42 5.04
C ILE A 152 17.94 0.33 5.28
N ASP A 153 17.52 -0.82 5.82
CA ASP A 153 18.35 -2.02 6.00
C ASP A 153 18.50 -2.88 4.74
N CYS A 154 17.89 -2.49 3.61
CA CYS A 154 17.91 -3.25 2.36
C CYS A 154 18.17 -2.31 1.16
N PRO A 155 19.45 -2.03 0.81
CA PRO A 155 19.79 -1.14 -0.30
C PRO A 155 19.16 -1.52 -1.64
N ASN A 156 19.06 -2.82 -1.95
CA ASN A 156 18.41 -3.31 -3.16
C ASN A 156 16.94 -2.87 -3.25
N SER A 157 16.24 -2.72 -2.11
CA SER A 157 14.86 -2.24 -2.12
C SER A 157 14.73 -0.78 -2.55
N LEU A 158 15.79 0.04 -2.38
CA LEU A 158 15.84 1.40 -2.95
C LEU A 158 16.11 1.36 -4.45
N GLU A 159 16.95 0.44 -4.94
CA GLU A 159 17.20 0.26 -6.37
C GLU A 159 15.91 -0.15 -7.09
N ASN A 160 15.19 -1.13 -6.52
CA ASN A 160 13.89 -1.59 -7.00
C ASN A 160 12.83 -0.49 -7.09
N VAL A 161 12.97 0.61 -6.33
CA VAL A 161 12.09 1.79 -6.49
C VAL A 161 12.16 2.32 -7.91
N MET A 162 13.37 2.49 -8.45
CA MET A 162 13.53 3.04 -9.80
C MET A 162 13.31 2.00 -10.89
N ASP A 163 13.64 0.74 -10.62
CA ASP A 163 13.58 -0.33 -11.62
C ASP A 163 12.17 -0.91 -11.79
N LYS A 164 11.36 -0.88 -10.72
CA LYS A 164 10.04 -1.52 -10.68
C LYS A 164 8.93 -0.59 -10.19
N TRP A 165 9.03 -0.11 -8.95
CA TRP A 165 7.88 0.50 -8.28
C TRP A 165 7.48 1.84 -8.89
N TYR A 166 8.45 2.70 -9.19
CA TYR A 166 8.19 4.00 -9.80
C TYR A 166 7.64 3.87 -11.23
N PRO A 167 8.21 3.05 -12.13
CA PRO A 167 7.60 2.74 -13.42
C PRO A 167 6.17 2.20 -13.32
N GLU A 168 5.92 1.27 -12.39
CA GLU A 168 4.59 0.68 -12.19
C GLU A 168 3.55 1.73 -11.77
N VAL A 169 3.84 2.51 -10.72
CA VAL A 169 2.88 3.52 -10.26
C VAL A 169 2.70 4.65 -11.27
N LEU A 170 3.73 5.02 -12.03
CA LEU A 170 3.62 6.02 -13.08
C LEU A 170 2.75 5.52 -14.25
N HIS A 171 2.78 4.22 -14.54
CA HIS A 171 1.95 3.60 -15.56
C HIS A 171 0.45 3.67 -15.21
N PHE A 172 0.09 3.31 -13.97
CA PHE A 172 -1.31 3.24 -13.53
C PHE A 172 -1.85 4.56 -12.96
N CYS A 173 -1.00 5.40 -12.38
CA CYS A 173 -1.35 6.62 -11.66
C CYS A 173 -0.49 7.82 -12.11
N PRO A 174 -0.53 8.22 -13.39
CA PRO A 174 0.42 9.19 -13.98
C PRO A 174 0.37 10.61 -13.39
N TYR A 175 -0.74 10.97 -12.73
CA TYR A 175 -0.96 12.31 -12.15
C TYR A 175 -1.12 12.29 -10.64
N THR A 176 -1.05 11.11 -10.02
CA THR A 176 -1.25 10.96 -8.58
C THR A 176 0.03 11.38 -7.86
N PRO A 177 -0.04 12.30 -6.87
CA PRO A 177 1.12 12.67 -6.08
C PRO A 177 1.65 11.45 -5.33
N LEU A 178 2.96 11.39 -5.13
CA LEU A 178 3.60 10.30 -4.41
C LEU A 178 4.70 10.81 -3.46
N ILE A 179 4.90 10.05 -2.38
CA ILE A 179 5.94 10.26 -1.38
C ILE A 179 6.82 9.02 -1.35
N LEU A 180 8.13 9.22 -1.49
CA LEU A 180 9.12 8.17 -1.27
C LEU A 180 9.38 8.04 0.23
N VAL A 181 9.19 6.84 0.77
CA VAL A 181 9.29 6.59 2.21
C VAL A 181 10.39 5.56 2.50
N GLY A 182 11.42 5.98 3.26
CA GLY A 182 12.44 5.10 3.81
C GLY A 182 12.02 4.52 5.16
N LEU A 183 11.72 3.23 5.18
CA LEU A 183 11.26 2.52 6.38
C LEU A 183 12.42 1.95 7.19
N LYS A 184 12.15 1.65 8.47
CA LYS A 184 13.10 1.05 9.43
C LYS A 184 14.34 1.92 9.67
N SER A 185 14.15 3.23 9.84
CA SER A 185 15.26 4.18 10.04
C SER A 185 16.10 3.90 11.27
N ASP A 186 15.54 3.22 12.28
CA ASP A 186 16.24 2.72 13.47
C ASP A 186 17.41 1.77 13.14
N LEU A 187 17.32 1.06 12.01
CA LEU A 187 18.34 0.08 11.63
C LEU A 187 19.60 0.72 11.04
N ARG A 188 19.56 2.01 10.66
CA ARG A 188 20.73 2.74 10.14
C ARG A 188 21.89 2.79 11.15
N THR A 189 21.57 2.94 12.42
CA THR A 189 22.56 3.07 13.51
C THR A 189 22.75 1.76 14.28
N LYS A 190 21.94 0.74 13.99
CA LYS A 190 21.99 -0.54 14.70
C LYS A 190 23.21 -1.36 14.27
N ARG A 191 24.15 -1.54 15.19
CA ARG A 191 25.42 -2.26 14.95
C ARG A 191 25.23 -3.63 14.29
N THR A 192 24.27 -4.42 14.75
CA THR A 192 23.99 -5.75 14.18
C THR A 192 23.56 -5.68 12.71
N CYS A 193 22.81 -4.65 12.32
CA CYS A 193 22.39 -4.44 10.94
C CYS A 193 23.57 -3.98 10.08
N ILE A 194 24.34 -3.01 10.58
CA ILE A 194 25.55 -2.51 9.91
C ILE A 194 26.54 -3.64 9.64
N ASP A 195 26.81 -4.47 10.66
CA ASP A 195 27.78 -5.56 10.55
C ASP A 195 27.29 -6.64 9.56
N LEU A 196 25.99 -6.97 9.57
CA LEU A 196 25.39 -7.89 8.60
C LEU A 196 25.55 -7.38 7.16
N LEU A 197 25.20 -6.11 6.89
CA LEU A 197 25.32 -5.53 5.55
C LEU A 197 26.77 -5.47 5.08
N LYS A 198 27.73 -5.18 5.99
CA LYS A 198 29.15 -5.21 5.67
C LYS A 198 29.63 -6.59 5.20
N THR A 199 29.09 -7.68 5.73
CA THR A 199 29.44 -9.04 5.24
C THR A 199 29.06 -9.26 3.77
N GLN A 200 28.10 -8.48 3.26
CA GLN A 200 27.62 -8.50 1.88
C GLN A 200 28.27 -7.38 1.04
N GLY A 201 29.19 -6.59 1.60
CA GLY A 201 29.78 -5.43 0.91
C GLY A 201 28.83 -4.23 0.79
N LEU A 202 27.78 -4.18 1.60
CA LEU A 202 26.74 -3.15 1.56
C LEU A 202 26.77 -2.26 2.82
N THR A 203 26.08 -1.13 2.75
CA THR A 203 25.83 -0.23 3.89
C THR A 203 24.35 0.12 3.95
N PRO A 204 23.79 0.43 5.13
CA PRO A 204 22.43 0.96 5.22
C PRO A 204 22.24 2.18 4.32
N VAL A 205 21.03 2.36 3.81
CA VAL A 205 20.70 3.51 2.95
C VAL A 205 20.85 4.81 3.73
N THR A 206 21.65 5.72 3.17
CA THR A 206 21.83 7.08 3.70
C THR A 206 20.67 7.98 3.27
N GLN A 207 20.43 9.04 4.05
CA GLN A 207 19.43 10.05 3.70
C GLN A 207 19.71 10.67 2.33
N GLU A 208 20.98 10.90 2.00
CA GLU A 208 21.39 11.48 0.73
C GLU A 208 21.03 10.59 -0.48
N GLN A 209 21.19 9.27 -0.34
CA GLN A 209 20.78 8.31 -1.37
C GLN A 209 19.26 8.32 -1.56
N GLY A 210 18.48 8.29 -0.48
CA GLY A 210 17.02 8.37 -0.55
C GLY A 210 16.53 9.69 -1.17
N MET A 211 17.11 10.82 -0.76
CA MET A 211 16.82 12.13 -1.36
C MET A 211 17.19 12.19 -2.84
N ALA A 212 18.30 11.58 -3.24
CA ALA A 212 18.71 11.54 -4.64
C ALA A 212 17.69 10.79 -5.52
N VAL A 213 17.14 9.68 -5.03
CA VAL A 213 16.08 8.92 -5.73
C VAL A 213 14.78 9.73 -5.76
N ALA A 214 14.36 10.32 -4.64
CA ALA A 214 13.15 11.16 -4.62
C ALA A 214 13.22 12.34 -5.61
N ARG A 215 14.39 12.99 -5.73
CA ARG A 215 14.61 14.04 -6.74
C ARG A 215 14.41 13.55 -8.17
N LYS A 216 14.87 12.33 -8.49
CA LYS A 216 14.66 11.73 -9.82
C LYS A 216 13.17 11.44 -10.08
N MET A 217 12.43 11.07 -9.04
CA MET A 217 10.99 10.77 -9.12
C MET A 217 10.11 12.03 -9.15
N GLY A 218 10.66 13.21 -8.81
CA GLY A 218 9.87 14.41 -8.56
C GLY A 218 9.03 14.32 -7.28
N ALA A 219 9.48 13.54 -6.30
CA ALA A 219 8.74 13.19 -5.09
C ALA A 219 9.31 13.87 -3.84
N ARG A 220 8.50 13.93 -2.78
CA ARG A 220 9.01 14.21 -1.43
C ARG A 220 9.67 12.96 -0.85
N TYR A 221 10.68 13.15 -0.01
CA TYR A 221 11.35 12.08 0.71
C TYR A 221 11.11 12.21 2.21
N MET A 222 10.73 11.11 2.86
CA MET A 222 10.57 11.03 4.31
C MET A 222 11.08 9.67 4.81
N GLU A 223 11.44 9.62 6.08
CA GLU A 223 11.90 8.39 6.74
C GLU A 223 11.14 8.18 8.05
N CYS A 224 10.92 6.92 8.42
CA CYS A 224 10.35 6.59 9.72
C CYS A 224 10.87 5.26 10.27
N SER A 225 10.70 5.10 11.58
CA SER A 225 10.72 3.80 12.24
C SER A 225 9.34 3.54 12.82
N SER A 226 8.60 2.62 12.21
CA SER A 226 7.33 2.13 12.75
C SER A 226 7.51 1.44 14.10
N LYS A 227 8.72 0.91 14.36
CA LYS A 227 9.06 0.23 15.61
C LYS A 227 9.25 1.21 16.76
N GLU A 228 9.99 2.28 16.51
CA GLU A 228 10.27 3.32 17.51
C GLU A 228 9.20 4.43 17.50
N MET A 229 8.16 4.32 16.67
CA MET A 229 7.11 5.32 16.45
C MET A 229 7.65 6.72 16.08
N THR A 230 8.78 6.77 15.39
CA THR A 230 9.42 8.03 14.96
C THR A 230 9.14 8.29 13.49
N GLY A 231 8.67 9.49 13.14
CA GLY A 231 8.39 9.89 11.75
C GLY A 231 7.06 9.38 11.18
N VAL A 232 6.34 8.52 11.91
CA VAL A 232 5.09 7.91 11.44
C VAL A 232 4.00 8.98 11.27
N GLU A 233 3.70 9.74 12.33
CA GLU A 233 2.68 10.80 12.30
C GLU A 233 3.01 11.89 11.28
N GLU A 234 4.29 12.24 11.15
CA GLU A 234 4.76 13.27 10.23
C GLU A 234 4.52 12.88 8.76
N ILE A 235 4.77 11.61 8.40
CA ILE A 235 4.50 11.09 7.05
C ILE A 235 3.02 11.19 6.71
N PHE A 236 2.14 10.76 7.61
CA PHE A 236 0.70 10.81 7.35
C PHE A 236 0.16 12.24 7.38
N THR A 237 0.68 13.10 8.24
CA THR A 237 0.35 14.53 8.25
C THR A 237 0.70 15.18 6.91
N GLU A 238 1.89 14.92 6.37
CA GLU A 238 2.30 15.44 5.06
C GLU A 238 1.45 14.88 3.91
N ALA A 239 1.10 13.60 3.97
CA ALA A 239 0.21 12.97 3.00
C ALA A 239 -1.19 13.60 3.01
N ILE A 240 -1.78 13.78 4.19
CA ILE A 240 -3.09 14.42 4.39
C ILE A 240 -3.07 15.85 3.86
N ASN A 241 -2.04 16.63 4.21
CA ASN A 241 -1.88 18.01 3.70
C ASN A 241 -1.82 18.04 2.18
N THR A 242 -1.08 17.11 1.56
CA THR A 242 -0.94 17.00 0.11
C THR A 242 -2.29 16.74 -0.58
N VAL A 243 -3.08 15.77 -0.08
CA VAL A 243 -4.37 15.41 -0.70
C VAL A 243 -5.46 16.46 -0.47
N VAL A 244 -5.48 17.13 0.68
CA VAL A 244 -6.45 18.21 0.98
C VAL A 244 -6.19 19.46 0.13
N VAL A 245 -4.91 19.82 -0.07
CA VAL A 245 -4.55 20.96 -0.93
C VAL A 245 -4.96 20.71 -2.38
N ASN A 246 -4.70 19.50 -2.88
CA ASN A 246 -5.09 19.12 -4.24
C ASN A 246 -6.61 19.14 -4.42
N ASP A 247 -7.37 18.69 -3.42
CA ASP A 247 -8.84 18.72 -3.46
C ASP A 247 -9.39 20.15 -3.60
N LYS A 248 -8.86 21.10 -2.82
CA LYS A 248 -9.23 22.52 -2.93
C LYS A 248 -8.92 23.11 -4.30
N SER A 249 -7.82 22.70 -4.92
CA SER A 249 -7.46 23.16 -6.27
C SER A 249 -8.43 22.63 -7.33
N ASN A 250 -8.86 21.38 -7.19
CA ASN A 250 -9.84 20.76 -8.07
C ASN A 250 -11.23 21.40 -7.94
N GLN A 251 -11.68 21.69 -6.71
CA GLN A 251 -12.97 22.37 -6.48
C GLN A 251 -13.00 23.79 -7.10
N ARG A 252 -11.90 24.56 -7.00
CA ARG A 252 -11.79 25.90 -7.61
C ARG A 252 -11.79 25.90 -9.14
N HIS A 253 -11.37 24.80 -9.77
CA HIS A 253 -11.40 24.65 -11.22
C HIS A 253 -12.72 24.08 -11.76
N GLN A 254 -13.56 23.50 -10.91
CA GLN A 254 -14.88 23.00 -11.28
C GLN A 254 -16.03 24.00 -11.02
N SER A 255 -15.81 25.07 -10.26
CA SER A 255 -16.81 26.14 -10.10
C SER A 255 -16.96 26.97 -11.39
N PRO A 256 -18.16 27.08 -11.98
CA PRO A 256 -18.40 27.96 -13.12
C PRO A 256 -18.13 29.42 -12.71
N PRO A 257 -17.65 30.28 -13.63
CA PRO A 257 -17.46 31.69 -13.32
C PRO A 257 -18.79 32.30 -12.84
N PRO A 258 -18.78 33.23 -11.88
CA PRO A 258 -19.99 33.91 -11.43
C PRO A 258 -20.69 34.55 -12.63
N GLY A 259 -21.94 34.17 -12.85
CA GLY A 259 -22.75 34.64 -13.97
C GLY A 259 -22.82 36.17 -13.97
N THR A 260 -22.32 36.77 -15.04
CA THR A 260 -22.50 38.19 -15.33
C THR A 260 -23.86 38.35 -15.98
N SER A 261 -24.86 38.77 -15.20
CA SER A 261 -26.10 39.34 -15.72
C SER A 261 -25.79 40.75 -16.24
N GLY A 262 -25.91 40.96 -17.55
CA GLY A 262 -25.76 42.30 -18.14
C GLY A 262 -25.57 42.28 -19.65
N SER A 263 -26.63 42.62 -20.36
CA SER A 263 -26.78 42.80 -21.81
C SER A 263 -25.73 43.68 -22.50
N GLY A 264 -25.38 43.31 -23.75
CA GLY A 264 -25.26 44.28 -24.86
C GLY A 264 -23.87 44.53 -25.47
N THR A 265 -23.73 44.06 -26.72
CA THR A 265 -22.94 44.63 -27.84
C THR A 265 -21.40 44.65 -27.81
N GLY A 266 -20.81 43.71 -28.55
CA GLY A 266 -19.81 43.94 -29.61
C GLY A 266 -18.46 44.59 -29.25
N SER A 267 -17.39 43.79 -29.21
CA SER A 267 -16.16 43.99 -30.01
C SER A 267 -15.13 42.88 -29.75
N SER A 268 -14.50 42.45 -30.83
CA SER A 268 -13.55 41.35 -30.94
C SER A 268 -12.24 41.65 -30.21
N VAL A 269 -11.85 40.83 -29.23
CA VAL A 269 -10.46 40.75 -28.75
C VAL A 269 -10.05 39.28 -28.65
N MET A 270 -8.92 38.97 -29.30
CA MET A 270 -8.34 37.64 -29.44
C MET A 270 -7.93 37.06 -28.09
N VAL A 271 -8.46 35.87 -27.76
CA VAL A 271 -7.97 35.04 -26.64
C VAL A 271 -6.96 34.03 -27.18
N SER A 272 -5.71 34.16 -26.76
CA SER A 272 -4.65 33.19 -27.05
C SER A 272 -4.94 31.84 -26.39
N LYS A 273 -5.35 30.85 -27.19
CA LYS A 273 -5.46 29.45 -26.76
C LYS A 273 -4.06 28.88 -26.47
N LYS A 274 -3.77 28.55 -25.21
CA LYS A 274 -2.61 27.71 -24.86
C LYS A 274 -2.81 26.31 -25.46
N LYS A 275 -1.80 25.89 -26.23
CA LYS A 275 -1.75 24.69 -27.08
C LYS A 275 -1.67 23.42 -26.21
N LYS A 276 -2.68 22.55 -26.29
CA LYS A 276 -2.57 21.14 -25.84
C LYS A 276 -1.40 20.50 -26.58
N ARG A 277 -0.35 20.08 -25.86
CA ARG A 277 0.73 19.28 -26.44
C ARG A 277 0.22 17.85 -26.61
N SER A 278 -0.16 17.51 -27.83
CA SER A 278 -0.27 16.13 -28.31
C SER A 278 1.16 15.66 -28.60
N CYS A 279 1.63 14.64 -27.89
CA CYS A 279 2.80 13.88 -28.30
C CYS A 279 2.32 12.59 -28.98
N ARG A 280 2.72 12.44 -30.25
CA ARG A 280 2.51 11.25 -31.07
C ARG A 280 3.48 10.16 -30.64
N PHE A 281 3.00 8.92 -30.71
CA PHE A 281 3.79 7.70 -30.72
C PHE A 281 4.83 7.73 -31.84
N LEU A 282 6.05 7.35 -31.48
CA LEU A 282 6.94 6.48 -32.26
C LEU A 282 7.63 5.55 -31.27
#